data_AF-A0A425BZ73-F1
#
_entry.id   AF-A0A425BZ73-F1
#
_cell.length_a   1.000
_cell.length_b   1.000
_cell.length_c   1.000
_cell.angle_alpha   90.00
_cell.angle_beta   90.00
_cell.angle_gamma   90.00
#
_symmetry.space_group_name_H-M   'P 1'
#
loop_
_entity.id
_entity.type
_entity.pdbx_description
1 polymer ?
#
loop_
_entity_poly.entity_id
_entity_poly.type
_entity_poly.pdbx_seq_one_letter_code
_entity_poly.pdbx_strand_id
1 'polypeptide(L)'
;MAFSPDELPLCGGPVLTYGAAKSTYPALADALTIVEQHPMATWWTDNNSTYRAQVETLMGHCNASTVPTIVVYALPQKDCHAGYSNLGFIKDTSQYIAFVQELADLVGTRPVIYVLEPDAVGLASDGGCGHAAGYLANM
;
A
#
# COMPACT_ATOMS: atom_id res chain seq x y z
N MET A 1 -22.33 17.51 3.65
CA MET A 1 -22.07 16.13 3.18
C MET A 1 -22.24 15.23 4.38
N ALA A 2 -23.33 14.47 4.42
CA ALA A 2 -23.59 13.50 5.48
C ALA A 2 -23.14 12.13 4.94
N PHE A 3 -22.24 11.46 5.66
CA PHE A 3 -21.83 10.08 5.38
C PHE A 3 -23.04 9.15 5.59
N SER A 4 -23.20 8.17 4.72
CA SER A 4 -24.34 7.24 4.73
C SER A 4 -24.20 6.23 5.87
N PRO A 5 -25.28 5.77 6.53
CA PRO A 5 -25.22 4.70 7.52
C PRO A 5 -24.68 3.35 7.00
N ASP A 6 -24.47 3.22 5.68
CA ASP A 6 -23.87 2.05 5.02
C ASP A 6 -22.35 2.18 4.77
N GLU A 7 -21.70 3.27 5.16
CA GLU A 7 -20.24 3.39 5.03
C GLU A 7 -19.53 2.66 6.17
N LEU A 8 -19.03 1.48 5.86
CA LEU A 8 -18.12 0.74 6.75
C LEU A 8 -16.91 1.63 7.09
N PRO A 9 -16.57 1.82 8.37
CA PRO A 9 -15.43 2.64 8.77
C PRO A 9 -14.12 2.05 8.22
N LEU A 10 -13.18 2.96 7.91
CA LEU A 10 -11.84 2.58 7.48
C LEU A 10 -11.13 1.79 8.59
N CYS A 11 -10.42 0.76 8.18
CA CYS A 11 -9.49 0.02 9.01
C CYS A 11 -8.07 0.21 8.49
N GLY A 12 -7.22 0.68 9.39
CA GLY A 12 -5.79 0.72 9.15
C GLY A 12 -5.11 -0.49 9.75
N GLY A 13 -3.93 -0.82 9.23
CA GLY A 13 -3.11 -1.89 9.80
C GLY A 13 -2.40 -1.39 11.05
N PRO A 14 -2.10 -2.26 12.03
CA PRO A 14 -1.12 -1.93 13.05
C PRO A 14 0.21 -1.63 12.35
N VAL A 15 0.76 -0.44 12.57
CA VAL A 15 2.07 -0.05 12.02
C VAL A 15 3.15 -0.75 12.84
N LEU A 16 3.64 -1.88 12.32
CA LEU A 16 4.56 -2.78 13.04
C LEU A 16 5.85 -2.09 13.50
N THR A 17 6.27 -1.02 12.83
CA THR A 17 7.50 -0.29 13.13
C THR A 17 7.38 0.66 14.32
N TYR A 18 6.17 1.05 14.74
CA TYR A 18 6.03 2.05 15.80
C TYR A 18 6.43 1.55 17.18
N GLY A 19 6.18 0.29 17.52
CA GLY A 19 6.64 -0.27 18.81
C GLY A 19 8.16 -0.16 18.98
N ALA A 20 8.91 -0.51 17.92
CA ALA A 20 10.35 -0.34 17.89
C ALA A 20 10.75 1.14 17.95
N ALA A 21 10.08 2.01 17.16
CA ALA A 21 10.35 3.44 17.14
C ALA A 21 10.13 4.11 18.51
N LYS A 22 9.08 3.75 19.25
CA LYS A 22 8.83 4.25 20.62
C LYS A 22 9.94 3.83 21.59
N SER A 23 10.47 2.62 21.41
CA SER A 23 11.55 2.09 22.25
C SER A 23 12.89 2.77 21.94
N THR A 24 13.19 3.03 20.66
CA THR A 24 14.39 3.75 20.23
C THR A 24 14.32 5.25 20.51
N TYR A 25 13.12 5.85 20.40
CA TYR A 25 12.88 7.29 20.53
C TYR A 25 11.79 7.56 21.56
N PRO A 26 12.08 7.40 22.87
CA PRO A 26 11.07 7.55 23.93
C PRO A 26 10.45 8.95 24.00
N ALA A 27 11.19 9.99 23.60
CA ALA A 27 10.68 11.36 23.52
C ALA A 27 9.54 11.53 22.49
N LEU A 28 9.40 10.60 21.53
CA LEU A 28 8.34 10.59 20.51
C LEU A 28 7.20 9.63 20.87
N ALA A 29 7.27 8.92 22.00
CA ALA A 29 6.35 7.82 22.29
C ALA A 29 4.88 8.27 22.37
N ASP A 30 4.62 9.42 22.99
CA ASP A 30 3.28 10.00 23.09
C ASP A 30 2.75 10.42 21.71
N ALA A 31 3.59 11.07 20.90
CA ALA A 31 3.22 11.47 19.55
C ALA A 31 2.91 10.26 18.65
N LEU A 32 3.73 9.20 18.71
CA LEU A 32 3.47 7.96 17.98
C LEU A 32 2.19 7.27 18.46
N THR A 33 1.89 7.33 19.76
CA THR A 33 0.64 6.79 20.32
C THR A 33 -0.59 7.55 19.81
N ILE A 34 -0.49 8.86 19.58
CA ILE A 34 -1.56 9.65 18.96
C ILE A 34 -1.74 9.25 17.49
N VAL A 35 -0.66 9.17 16.72
CA VAL A 35 -0.73 8.81 15.30
C VAL A 35 -1.30 7.40 15.09
N GLU A 36 -0.96 6.45 15.97
CA GLU A 36 -1.49 5.09 15.97
C GLU A 36 -3.00 4.97 16.10
N GLN A 37 -3.69 6.00 16.60
CA GLN A 37 -5.14 5.99 16.74
C GLN A 37 -5.85 6.19 15.40
N HIS A 38 -5.12 6.54 14.34
CA HIS A 38 -5.66 6.78 13.01
C HIS A 38 -5.39 5.61 12.07
N PRO A 39 -6.37 5.23 11.22
CA PRO A 39 -6.16 4.25 10.18
C PRO A 39 -4.98 4.62 9.25
N MET A 40 -4.02 3.70 9.11
CA MET A 40 -2.92 3.82 8.15
C MET A 40 -3.01 2.71 7.10
N ALA A 41 -2.77 3.07 5.84
CA ALA A 41 -2.71 2.11 4.75
C ALA A 41 -1.49 1.18 4.90
N THR A 42 -1.66 -0.08 4.52
CA THR A 42 -0.55 -1.05 4.48
C THR A 42 -0.04 -1.19 3.05
N TRP A 43 1.27 -1.25 2.88
CA TRP A 43 1.89 -1.28 1.56
C TRP A 43 2.14 -2.72 1.10
N TRP A 44 1.51 -3.08 -0.02
CA TRP A 44 1.84 -4.25 -0.82
C TRP A 44 2.88 -3.84 -1.86
N THR A 45 4.15 -3.98 -1.49
CA THR A 45 5.28 -3.50 -2.30
C THR A 45 6.41 -4.53 -2.36
N ASP A 46 7.03 -4.62 -3.53
CA ASP A 46 8.12 -5.55 -3.82
C ASP A 46 9.49 -5.08 -3.28
N ASN A 47 9.54 -3.88 -2.67
CA ASN A 47 10.74 -3.36 -2.00
C ASN A 47 10.78 -3.66 -0.49
N ASN A 48 9.88 -4.50 0.00
CA ASN A 48 9.83 -4.96 1.39
C ASN A 48 9.63 -6.47 1.40
N SER A 49 10.55 -7.26 1.96
CA SER A 49 10.41 -8.72 2.01
C SER A 49 9.28 -9.23 2.93
N THR A 50 8.75 -8.37 3.80
CA THR A 50 7.68 -8.71 4.76
C THR A 50 6.29 -8.28 4.30
N TYR A 51 6.14 -7.76 3.07
CA TYR A 51 4.89 -7.22 2.51
C TYR A 51 3.69 -8.16 2.71
N ARG A 52 3.87 -9.46 2.45
CA ARG A 52 2.84 -10.48 2.60
C ARG A 52 2.33 -10.60 4.04
N ALA A 53 3.25 -10.78 4.99
CA ALA A 53 2.90 -10.93 6.41
C ALA A 53 2.22 -9.66 6.97
N GLN A 54 2.60 -8.48 6.46
CA GLN A 54 1.97 -7.21 6.84
C GLN A 54 0.52 -7.14 6.39
N VAL A 55 0.23 -7.53 5.13
CA VAL A 55 -1.15 -7.56 4.63
C VAL A 55 -1.96 -8.68 5.29
N GLU A 56 -1.40 -9.86 5.54
CA GLU A 56 -2.08 -10.92 6.32
C GLU A 56 -2.46 -10.42 7.73
N THR A 57 -1.57 -9.67 8.39
CA THR A 57 -1.83 -9.04 9.68
C THR A 57 -2.97 -8.02 9.60
N LEU A 58 -2.96 -7.15 8.57
CA LEU A 58 -4.06 -6.20 8.31
C LEU A 58 -5.39 -6.94 8.14
N MET A 59 -5.42 -7.99 7.32
CA MET A 59 -6.64 -8.72 7.02
C MET A 59 -7.19 -9.47 8.25
N GLY A 60 -6.31 -9.96 9.14
CA GLY A 60 -6.71 -10.54 10.43
C GLY A 60 -7.14 -9.51 11.48
N HIS A 61 -6.59 -8.29 11.43
CA HIS A 61 -6.94 -7.20 12.35
C HIS A 61 -8.29 -6.57 12.02
N CYS A 62 -8.51 -6.26 10.75
CA CYS A 62 -9.77 -5.70 10.29
C CYS A 62 -10.85 -6.78 10.32
N ASN A 63 -12.10 -6.46 10.71
CA ASN A 63 -13.22 -7.40 10.68
C ASN A 63 -14.21 -7.10 9.53
N ALA A 64 -15.24 -7.92 9.38
CA ALA A 64 -16.22 -7.80 8.29
C ALA A 64 -17.00 -6.46 8.27
N SER A 65 -17.00 -5.72 9.39
CA SER A 65 -17.63 -4.41 9.53
C SER A 65 -16.66 -3.25 9.30
N THR A 66 -15.45 -3.50 8.81
CA THR A 66 -14.47 -2.45 8.51
C THR A 66 -13.78 -2.68 7.17
N VAL A 67 -13.31 -1.59 6.53
CA VAL A 67 -12.71 -1.63 5.19
C VAL A 67 -11.20 -1.37 5.28
N PRO A 68 -10.34 -2.38 5.02
CA PRO A 68 -8.90 -2.21 4.96
C PRO A 68 -8.49 -1.27 3.81
N THR A 69 -7.37 -0.57 3.98
CA THR A 69 -6.73 0.22 2.91
C THR A 69 -5.36 -0.35 2.56
N ILE A 70 -5.15 -0.69 1.30
CA ILE A 70 -3.91 -1.29 0.79
C ILE A 70 -3.34 -0.43 -0.34
N VAL A 71 -2.07 -0.07 -0.25
CA VAL A 71 -1.33 0.58 -1.33
C VAL A 71 -0.61 -0.49 -2.13
N VAL A 72 -0.90 -0.60 -3.42
CA VAL A 72 -0.18 -1.48 -4.35
C VAL A 72 0.94 -0.66 -4.98
N TYR A 73 2.19 -1.09 -4.82
CA TYR A 73 3.34 -0.34 -5.29
C TYR A 73 4.50 -1.24 -5.73
N ALA A 74 4.43 -1.71 -6.97
CA ALA A 74 5.39 -2.67 -7.52
C ALA A 74 5.55 -2.59 -9.05
N LEU A 75 5.15 -1.48 -9.69
CA LEU A 75 5.40 -1.30 -11.12
C LEU A 75 6.88 -1.55 -11.50
N PRO A 76 7.14 -2.23 -12.62
CA PRO A 76 8.47 -2.26 -13.22
C PRO A 76 8.97 -0.83 -13.47
N GLN A 77 10.23 -0.56 -13.12
CA GLN A 77 10.84 0.77 -13.27
C GLN A 77 10.07 1.89 -12.55
N LYS A 78 9.30 1.59 -11.48
CA LYS A 78 8.59 2.58 -10.66
C LYS A 78 9.49 3.70 -10.15
N ASP A 79 8.88 4.84 -9.83
CA ASP A 79 9.61 6.04 -9.40
C ASP A 79 10.68 6.47 -10.42
N CYS A 80 10.31 6.49 -11.71
CA CYS A 80 11.23 6.80 -12.80
C CYS A 80 11.80 8.23 -12.78
N HIS A 81 11.25 9.13 -11.95
CA HIS A 81 11.71 10.51 -11.84
C HIS A 81 12.65 10.72 -10.66
N ALA A 82 12.24 10.35 -9.43
CA ALA A 82 13.08 10.56 -8.25
C ALA A 82 14.09 9.42 -8.05
N GLY A 83 13.73 8.20 -8.44
CA GLY A 83 14.63 7.05 -8.50
C GLY A 83 15.03 6.45 -7.15
N TYR A 84 14.51 6.94 -6.03
CA TYR A 84 14.84 6.44 -4.69
C TYR A 84 14.09 5.15 -4.36
N SER A 85 12.94 4.94 -5.00
CA SER A 85 12.06 3.80 -4.79
C SER A 85 12.02 2.86 -5.99
N ASN A 86 12.94 2.97 -6.96
CA ASN A 86 12.96 2.11 -8.15
C ASN A 86 13.52 0.68 -7.90
N LEU A 87 13.88 0.38 -6.65
CA LEU A 87 14.26 -0.94 -6.19
C LEU A 87 13.03 -1.85 -6.02
N GLY A 88 13.27 -3.15 -6.00
CA GLY A 88 12.22 -4.18 -5.92
C GLY A 88 12.56 -5.41 -6.76
N PHE A 89 11.78 -6.48 -6.63
CA PHE A 89 12.00 -7.73 -7.37
C PHE A 89 11.11 -7.89 -8.61
N ILE A 90 10.10 -7.03 -8.82
CA ILE A 90 9.27 -7.03 -10.02
C ILE A 90 9.96 -6.26 -11.14
N LYS A 91 10.14 -6.92 -12.30
CA LYS A 91 10.93 -6.42 -13.43
C LYS A 91 10.17 -6.28 -14.74
N ASP A 92 9.00 -6.90 -14.85
CA ASP A 92 8.17 -6.84 -16.05
C ASP A 92 6.68 -6.96 -15.73
N THR A 93 5.84 -6.72 -16.75
CA THR A 93 4.37 -6.78 -16.65
C THR A 93 3.85 -8.15 -16.24
N SER A 94 4.48 -9.24 -16.67
CA SER A 94 3.99 -10.58 -16.32
C SER A 94 4.17 -10.87 -14.83
N GLN A 95 5.31 -10.45 -14.26
CA GLN A 95 5.57 -10.51 -12.83
C GLN A 95 4.64 -9.57 -12.05
N TYR A 96 4.38 -8.38 -12.57
CA TYR A 96 3.45 -7.43 -11.96
C TYR A 96 2.03 -7.99 -11.86
N ILE A 97 1.51 -8.57 -12.95
CA ILE A 97 0.19 -9.21 -12.97
C ILE A 97 0.12 -10.34 -11.94
N ALA A 98 1.15 -11.19 -11.87
CA ALA A 98 1.22 -12.27 -10.88
C ALA A 98 1.23 -11.71 -9.44
N PHE A 99 1.93 -10.61 -9.21
CA PHE A 99 2.02 -9.94 -7.90
C PHE A 99 0.69 -9.32 -7.45
N VAL A 100 -0.08 -8.74 -8.38
CA VAL A 100 -1.44 -8.23 -8.10
C VAL A 100 -2.43 -9.38 -7.90
N GLN A 101 -2.32 -10.45 -8.69
CA GLN A 101 -3.16 -11.64 -8.52
C GLN A 101 -2.94 -12.29 -7.15
N GLU A 102 -1.69 -12.36 -6.68
CA GLU A 102 -1.34 -12.85 -5.35
C GLU A 102 -2.07 -12.08 -4.23
N LEU A 103 -2.17 -10.75 -4.37
CA LEU A 103 -2.93 -9.90 -3.45
C LEU A 103 -4.44 -10.16 -3.55
N ALA A 104 -4.98 -10.24 -4.76
CA ALA A 104 -6.39 -10.50 -4.98
C ALA A 104 -6.82 -11.85 -4.37
N ASP A 105 -6.00 -12.89 -4.53
CA ASP A 105 -6.24 -14.22 -3.96
C ASP A 105 -6.18 -14.21 -2.42
N LEU A 106 -5.23 -13.46 -1.85
CA LEU A 106 -5.11 -13.30 -0.39
C LEU A 106 -6.33 -12.59 0.21
N VAL A 107 -6.80 -11.51 -0.44
CA VAL A 107 -7.94 -10.72 0.04
C VAL A 107 -9.28 -11.43 -0.19
N GLY A 108 -9.40 -12.18 -1.30
CA GLY A 108 -10.62 -12.84 -1.71
C GLY A 108 -11.72 -11.83 -2.05
N THR A 109 -12.94 -12.08 -1.58
CA THR A 109 -14.13 -11.27 -1.91
C THR A 109 -14.38 -10.12 -0.94
N ARG A 110 -13.46 -9.89 0.00
CA ARG A 110 -13.64 -8.89 1.04
C ARG A 110 -13.51 -7.46 0.49
N PRO A 111 -14.40 -6.52 0.86
CA PRO A 111 -14.24 -5.12 0.49
C PRO A 111 -12.93 -4.53 1.01
N VAL A 112 -12.15 -3.89 0.13
CA VAL A 112 -10.88 -3.22 0.41
C VAL A 112 -10.79 -1.95 -0.44
N ILE A 113 -10.20 -0.89 0.10
CA ILE A 113 -9.78 0.28 -0.68
C ILE A 113 -8.36 0.05 -1.17
N TYR A 114 -8.17 0.05 -2.48
CA TYR A 114 -6.86 -0.02 -3.11
C TYR A 114 -6.42 1.36 -3.58
N VAL A 115 -5.21 1.75 -3.19
CA VAL A 115 -4.47 2.84 -3.83
C VAL A 115 -3.49 2.19 -4.79
N LEU A 116 -3.81 2.23 -6.09
CA LEU A 116 -3.01 1.59 -7.13
C LEU A 116 -1.90 2.53 -7.59
N GLU A 117 -0.65 2.07 -7.40
CA GLU A 117 0.57 2.64 -7.97
C GLU A 117 0.66 4.17 -7.85
N PRO A 118 0.93 4.67 -6.63
CA PRO A 118 1.18 6.09 -6.41
C PRO A 118 2.14 6.66 -7.45
N ASP A 119 1.84 7.89 -7.88
CA ASP A 119 2.56 8.67 -8.89
C ASP A 119 2.50 8.13 -10.33
N ALA A 120 2.05 6.90 -10.59
CA ALA A 120 2.15 6.29 -11.91
C ALA A 120 1.44 7.10 -13.01
N VAL A 121 0.17 7.46 -12.81
CA VAL A 121 -0.60 8.26 -13.78
C VAL A 121 0.02 9.64 -13.95
N GLY A 122 0.48 10.27 -12.87
CA GLY A 122 1.13 11.57 -12.91
C GLY A 122 2.44 11.54 -13.71
N LEU A 123 3.29 10.56 -13.45
CA LEU A 123 4.57 10.36 -14.14
C LEU A 123 4.40 9.91 -15.60
N ALA A 124 3.26 9.32 -15.95
CA ALA A 124 2.93 8.95 -17.32
C ALA A 124 2.20 10.05 -18.10
N SER A 125 1.72 11.09 -17.42
CA SER A 125 1.04 12.22 -18.06
C SER A 125 2.03 13.07 -18.89
N ASP A 126 1.51 13.71 -19.94
CA ASP A 126 2.25 14.66 -20.80
C ASP A 126 3.61 14.15 -21.32
N GLY A 127 3.70 12.85 -21.65
CA GLY A 127 4.94 12.25 -22.14
C GLY A 127 6.04 12.11 -21.09
N GLY A 128 5.69 12.15 -19.80
CA GLY A 128 6.62 11.95 -18.69
C GLY A 128 7.29 10.56 -18.68
N CYS A 129 8.24 10.35 -17.77
CA CYS A 129 9.06 9.13 -17.76
C CYS A 129 8.23 7.84 -17.63
N GLY A 130 7.06 7.90 -16.97
CA GLY A 130 6.15 6.77 -16.83
C GLY A 130 5.49 6.34 -18.15
N HIS A 131 5.40 7.26 -19.12
CA HIS A 131 4.92 6.96 -20.46
C HIS A 131 5.93 6.05 -21.18
N ALA A 132 7.20 6.43 -21.16
CA ALA A 132 8.29 5.64 -21.75
C ALA A 132 8.49 4.29 -21.04
N ALA A 133 8.27 4.25 -19.72
CA ALA A 133 8.31 3.02 -18.93
C ALA A 133 7.05 2.14 -19.06
N GLY A 134 6.03 2.60 -19.78
CA GLY A 134 4.83 1.81 -20.07
C GLY A 134 3.87 1.61 -18.89
N TYR A 135 3.86 2.53 -17.91
CA TYR A 135 3.06 2.38 -16.69
C TYR A 135 1.57 2.14 -16.97
N LEU A 136 0.98 2.89 -17.91
CA LEU A 136 -0.45 2.82 -18.21
C LEU A 136 -0.90 1.47 -18.80
N ALA A 137 0.03 0.65 -19.30
CA ALA A 137 -0.31 -0.69 -19.79
C ALA A 137 -0.59 -1.69 -18.64
N ASN A 138 -0.26 -1.34 -17.41
CA ASN A 138 -0.47 -2.16 -16.21
C ASN A 138 -1.60 -1.63 -15.32
N MET A 139 -2.33 -0.59 -15.75
CA MET A 139 -3.47 0.02 -15.03
C MET A 139 -4.79 -0.48 -15.62
#